data_AF-A0A6G2FVD0-F1
#
_entry.id   AF-A0A6G2FVD0-F1
#
_cell.length_a   1.000
_cell.length_b   1.000
_cell.length_c   1.000
_cell.angle_alpha   90.00
_cell.angle_beta   90.00
_cell.angle_gamma   90.00
#
_symmetry.space_group_name_H-M   'P 1'
#
loop_
_entity.id
_entity.type
_entity.pdbx_description
1 polymer ?
#
loop_
_entity_poly.entity_id
_entity_poly.type
_entity_poly.pdbx_seq_one_letter_code
_entity_poly.pdbx_strand_id
1 'polypeptide(L)' 'MERAELYNLLTLFLVSIVTLSADLSTFSFPMSLLSSVASVVAFLAVILIPAYLLADVVADAEDRLRS' A
#
# COMPACT_ATOMS: atom_id res chain seq x y z
N MET A 1 16.58 -3.63 -6.40
CA MET A 1 15.97 -2.49 -5.70
C MET A 1 16.14 -2.76 -4.22
N GLU A 2 16.80 -1.86 -3.49
CA GLU A 2 17.20 -2.13 -2.11
C GLU A 2 15.95 -2.11 -1.20
N ARG A 3 15.83 -3.01 -0.22
CA ARG A 3 14.63 -3.11 0.65
C ARG A 3 14.27 -1.75 1.29
N ALA A 4 15.27 -0.92 1.57
CA ALA A 4 15.10 0.44 2.07
C ALA A 4 14.40 1.39 1.08
N GLU A 5 14.74 1.33 -0.21
CA GLU A 5 14.05 2.12 -1.26
C GLU A 5 12.59 1.71 -1.38
N LEU A 6 12.31 0.41 -1.29
CA LEU A 6 10.94 -0.12 -1.34
C LEU A 6 10.10 0.42 -0.18
N TYR A 7 10.63 0.38 1.05
CA TYR A 7 9.94 0.93 2.23
C TYR A 7 9.75 2.44 2.16
N ASN A 8 10.74 3.17 1.62
CA ASN A 8 10.65 4.62 1.47
C ASN A 8 9.56 5.01 0.45
N LEU A 9 9.51 4.31 -0.69
CA LEU A 9 8.45 4.51 -1.70
C LEU A 9 7.07 4.14 -1.16
N LEU A 10 6.96 3.04 -0.41
CA LEU A 10 5.69 2.64 0.21
C LEU A 10 5.21 3.71 1.22
N THR A 11 6.13 4.28 1.99
CA THR A 11 5.83 5.35 2.96
C THR A 11 5.38 6.62 2.25
N LEU A 12 6.11 7.04 1.21
CA LEU A 12 5.75 8.20 0.37
C LEU A 12 4.37 8.03 -0.30
N PHE A 13 4.07 6.82 -0.75
CA PHE A 13 2.78 6.48 -1.34
C PHE A 13 1.64 6.58 -0.31
N LEU A 14 1.82 5.99 0.88
CA LEU A 14 0.84 6.06 1.96
C LEU A 14 0.60 7.50 2.44
N VAL A 15 1.67 8.29 2.60
CA VAL A 15 1.57 9.72 2.97
C VAL A 15 0.82 10.51 1.91
N SER A 16 1.10 10.26 0.63
CA SER A 16 0.39 10.93 -0.48
C SER A 16 -1.10 10.59 -0.50
N ILE A 17 -1.47 9.33 -0.25
CA ILE A 17 -2.88 8.91 -0.17
C ILE A 17 -3.59 9.56 1.01
N VAL A 18 -2.96 9.60 2.19
CA VAL A 18 -3.55 10.24 3.38
C VAL A 18 -3.71 11.74 3.15
N THR A 19 -2.71 12.39 2.57
CA THR A 19 -2.75 13.83 2.28
C THR A 19 -3.81 14.15 1.23
N LEU A 20 -3.87 13.37 0.15
CA LEU A 20 -4.90 13.51 -0.89
C LEU A 20 -6.30 13.26 -0.33
N SER A 21 -6.46 12.26 0.54
CA SER A 21 -7.74 11.96 1.19
C SER A 21 -8.18 13.07 2.15
N ALA A 22 -7.24 13.68 2.87
CA ALA A 22 -7.50 14.79 3.76
C ALA A 22 -7.87 16.07 2.99
N ASP A 23 -7.17 16.40 1.91
CA ASP A 23 -7.45 17.58 1.09
C ASP A 23 -8.80 17.44 0.35
N LEU A 24 -9.07 16.23 -0.17
CA LEU A 24 -10.35 15.90 -0.78
C LEU A 24 -11.49 15.97 0.22
N SER A 25 -11.30 15.65 1.50
CA SER A 25 -12.36 15.74 2.52
C SER A 25 -12.97 17.14 2.69
N THR A 26 -12.25 18.17 2.23
CA THR A 26 -12.68 19.59 2.22
C THR A 26 -13.42 20.01 0.93
N PHE A 27 -13.38 19.21 -0.14
CA PHE A 27 -13.90 19.56 -1.47
C PHE A 27 -15.21 18.82 -1.80
N SER A 28 -16.37 19.45 -1.59
CA SER A 28 -17.69 18.86 -1.80
C SER A 28 -18.16 18.87 -3.28
N PHE A 29 -17.49 18.13 -4.17
CA PHE A 29 -17.92 17.89 -5.58
C PHE A 29 -17.60 16.43 -5.98
N PRO A 30 -18.47 15.73 -6.74
CA PRO A 30 -19.02 14.41 -6.40
C PRO A 30 -17.95 13.38 -6.01
N MET A 31 -17.64 13.38 -4.71
CA MET A 31 -16.61 12.57 -4.09
C MET A 31 -17.01 11.09 -4.00
N SER A 32 -18.26 10.72 -4.28
CA SER A 32 -18.76 9.35 -4.09
C SER A 32 -18.10 8.32 -5.01
N LEU A 33 -17.78 8.69 -6.26
CA LEU A 33 -17.11 7.80 -7.20
C LEU A 33 -15.62 7.66 -6.88
N LEU A 34 -14.95 8.77 -6.57
CA LEU A 34 -13.54 8.77 -6.17
C LEU A 34 -13.33 8.10 -4.81
N SER A 35 -14.22 8.31 -3.85
CA SER A 35 -14.24 7.63 -2.56
C SER A 35 -14.47 6.13 -2.72
N SER A 36 -15.37 5.72 -3.61
CA SER A 36 -15.59 4.30 -3.90
C SER A 36 -14.33 3.66 -4.48
N VAL A 37 -13.70 4.27 -5.49
CA VAL A 37 -12.45 3.78 -6.07
C VAL A 37 -11.31 3.77 -5.04
N ALA A 38 -11.15 4.84 -4.27
CA ALA A 38 -10.13 4.92 -3.22
C ALA A 38 -10.36 3.86 -2.12
N SER A 39 -11.61 3.58 -1.76
CA SER A 39 -11.94 2.53 -0.79
C SER A 39 -11.58 1.14 -1.31
N VAL A 40 -11.84 0.86 -2.59
CA VAL A 40 -11.48 -0.41 -3.24
C VAL A 40 -9.96 -0.58 -3.31
N VAL A 41 -9.24 0.48 -3.68
CA VAL A 41 -7.77 0.48 -3.70
C VAL A 41 -7.19 0.31 -2.31
N ALA A 42 -7.75 0.97 -1.29
CA ALA A 42 -7.34 0.82 0.10
C ALA A 42 -7.60 -0.61 0.60
N PHE A 43 -8.75 -1.20 0.26
CA PHE A 43 -9.07 -2.58 0.62
C PHE A 43 -8.12 -3.58 -0.04
N LEU A 44 -7.82 -3.38 -1.33
CA LEU A 44 -6.83 -4.18 -2.05
C LEU A 44 -5.44 -4.03 -1.42
N ALA A 45 -5.01 -2.82 -1.09
CA ALA A 45 -3.70 -2.57 -0.48
C ALA A 45 -3.58 -3.24 0.90
N VAL A 46 -4.63 -3.19 1.72
CA VAL A 46 -4.66 -3.87 3.04
C VAL A 46 -4.52 -5.38 2.91
N ILE A 47 -4.94 -6.00 1.80
CA ILE A 47 -4.78 -7.43 1.57
C ILE A 47 -3.42 -7.74 0.92
N LEU A 48 -3.05 -6.99 -0.11
CA LEU A 48 -1.83 -7.23 -0.90
C LEU A 48 -0.56 -6.97 -0.11
N ILE A 49 -0.51 -5.92 0.72
CA ILE A 49 0.70 -5.57 1.48
C ILE A 49 1.12 -6.70 2.44
N PRO A 50 0.26 -7.20 3.35
CA PRO A 50 0.63 -8.32 4.23
C PRO A 50 0.85 -9.62 3.46
N ALA A 51 0.11 -9.87 2.37
CA ALA A 51 0.36 -11.04 1.51
C ALA A 51 1.76 -11.00 0.89
N TYR A 52 2.21 -9.82 0.45
CA TYR A 52 3.55 -9.64 -0.14
C TYR A 52 4.65 -9.78 0.92
N LEU A 53 4.45 -9.22 2.12
CA LEU A 53 5.37 -9.40 3.24
C LEU A 53 5.49 -10.86 3.65
N LEU A 54 4.37 -11.61 3.70
CA LEU A 54 4.39 -13.04 4.00
C LEU A 54 5.10 -13.83 2.91
N ALA A 55 4.85 -13.53 1.63
CA ALA A 55 5.53 -14.18 0.52
C ALA A 55 7.05 -13.95 0.56
N ASP A 56 7.49 -12.74 0.90
CA ASP A 56 8.91 -12.40 1.02
C ASP A 56 9.59 -13.15 2.19
N VAL A 57 8.91 -13.26 3.34
CA VAL A 57 9.41 -14.03 4.49
C VAL A 57 9.49 -15.53 4.16
N VAL A 58 8.49 -16.08 3.47
CA VAL A 58 8.48 -17.48 3.05
C VAL A 58 9.58 -17.77 2.04
N ALA A 59 9.80 -16.88 1.07
CA ALA A 59 10.88 -17.01 0.10
C ALA A 59 12.26 -16.98 0.77
N ASP A 60 12.50 -16.06 1.71
CA ASP A 60 13.77 -15.99 2.46
C ASP A 60 13.99 -17.23 3.34
N ALA A 61 12.92 -17.80 3.90
CA ALA A 61 12.99 -19.04 4.65
C ALA A 61 13.29 -20.26 3.76
N GLU A 62 12.71 -20.32 2.56
CA GLU A 62 12.97 -21.39 1.58
C GLU A 62 14.43 -21.37 1.10
N ASP A 63 14.97 -20.18 0.80
CA ASP A 63 16.37 -20.03 0.38
C ASP A 63 17.35 -20.45 1.50
N ARG A 64 17.05 -20.10 2.76
CA ARG A 64 17.87 -20.52 3.91
C ARG A 64 17.84 -22.03 4.18
N LEU A 65 16.74 -22.71 3.84
CA LEU A 65 16.62 -24.17 4.00
C LEU A 65 17.31 -24.96 2.89
N ARG A 66 17.57 -24.33 1.74
CA ARG A 66 18.29 -24.94 0.61
C ARG A 66 19.80 -24.66 0.60
N SER A 67 20.26 -23.73 1.43
CA SER A 67 21.67 -23.42 1.72
C SER A 67 22.26 -24.33 2.80
#